data_AF-Q38723-F1
#
_entry.id   AF-Q38723-F1
#
_cell.length_a   1.000
_cell.length_b   1.000
_cell.length_c   1.000
_cell.angle_alpha   90.00
_cell.angle_beta   90.00
_cell.angle_gamma   90.00
#
_symmetry.space_group_name_H-M   'P 1'
#
loop_
_entity.id
_entity.type
_entity.pdbx_description
1 polymer ?
#
loop_
_entity_poly.entity_id
_entity_poly.type
_entity_poly.pdbx_seq_one_letter_code
_entity_poly.pdbx_strand_id
1 'polypeptide(L)'
;MAYSSLLSLSVLALLFSISSADTRKWFLANGINQNPIGIIEAAVGVSEDLLNLNGMEAKNDEQSGISQTVIVGPWGAKVSTSSNGKAFDDGAFTGIREINLSYNKETAIGDFQVVYDLNGSPYVGQNHKSFITGFTPVKISLDFPSEYIMEVSGYTGNVSGYVVVRSLTFKTNKKTYGPYGVTSGTPFNLPIENGLIVGFKGSIGYWLDYFSMYLSL
;
A
#
# COMPACT_ATOMS: atom_id res chain seq x y z
N MET A 1 27.82 -17.70 -38.45
CA MET A 1 26.86 -16.64 -38.05
C MET A 1 25.78 -17.28 -37.19
N ALA A 2 25.28 -16.50 -36.23
CA ALA A 2 24.55 -16.85 -35.02
C ALA A 2 23.42 -17.90 -35.12
N TYR A 3 23.30 -18.67 -34.04
CA TYR A 3 22.09 -19.36 -33.57
C TYR A 3 21.03 -18.35 -33.07
N SER A 4 19.77 -18.78 -33.07
CA SER A 4 18.59 -18.38 -32.27
C SER A 4 17.36 -18.19 -33.19
N SER A 5 16.13 -18.55 -32.83
CA SER A 5 15.53 -18.63 -31.50
C SER A 5 14.43 -19.70 -31.42
N LEU A 6 14.34 -20.27 -30.22
CA LEU A 6 13.42 -21.29 -29.74
C LEU A 6 12.05 -20.71 -29.35
N LEU A 7 11.04 -21.59 -29.48
CA LEU A 7 9.91 -21.85 -28.59
C LEU A 7 8.99 -20.68 -28.18
N SER A 8 7.79 -20.72 -28.75
CA SER A 8 6.57 -20.18 -28.14
C SER A 8 6.25 -20.96 -26.85
N LEU A 9 6.10 -20.28 -25.72
CA LEU A 9 5.42 -20.84 -24.55
C LEU A 9 4.06 -20.16 -24.36
N SER A 10 3.03 -20.94 -24.63
CA SER A 10 1.69 -20.83 -24.07
C SER A 10 1.62 -21.49 -22.69
N VAL A 11 0.53 -21.20 -21.95
CA VAL A 11 -0.03 -21.90 -20.78
C VAL A 11 0.51 -21.37 -19.43
N LEU A 12 -0.30 -20.88 -18.47
CA LEU A 12 -1.34 -21.62 -17.76
C LEU A 12 -2.33 -20.69 -17.05
N ALA A 13 -3.61 -20.73 -17.45
CA ALA A 13 -4.73 -20.26 -16.66
C ALA A 13 -5.23 -21.42 -15.80
N LEU A 14 -5.38 -21.22 -14.49
CA LEU A 14 -5.96 -22.20 -13.57
C LEU A 14 -7.15 -21.58 -12.84
N LEU A 15 -8.34 -21.92 -13.34
CA LEU A 15 -9.62 -21.80 -12.64
C LEU A 15 -9.67 -22.84 -11.53
N PHE A 16 -10.13 -22.47 -10.33
CA PHE A 16 -10.75 -23.44 -9.44
C PHE A 16 -11.98 -22.89 -8.71
N SER A 17 -12.98 -23.77 -8.68
CA SER A 17 -14.35 -23.59 -8.24
C SER A 17 -14.51 -23.34 -6.74
N ILE A 18 -15.61 -22.67 -6.42
CA ILE A 18 -16.13 -22.41 -5.08
C ILE A 18 -16.59 -23.74 -4.44
N SER A 19 -16.16 -24.01 -3.21
CA SER A 19 -16.87 -24.90 -2.28
C SER A 19 -16.61 -24.48 -0.82
N SER A 20 -17.71 -24.07 -0.18
CA SER A 20 -18.12 -24.18 1.23
C SER A 20 -17.05 -24.38 2.32
N ALA A 21 -17.00 -23.40 3.23
CA ALA A 21 -16.74 -23.51 4.67
C ALA A 21 -15.69 -24.54 5.12
N ASP A 22 -14.43 -24.13 5.14
CA ASP A 22 -13.43 -24.65 6.06
C ASP A 22 -12.42 -23.52 6.34
N THR A 23 -12.17 -23.26 7.62
CA THR A 23 -11.11 -22.36 8.09
C THR A 23 -9.78 -22.85 7.54
N ARG A 24 -9.32 -22.27 6.42
CA ARG A 24 -8.01 -22.58 5.86
C ARG A 24 -6.96 -22.11 6.87
N LYS A 25 -6.27 -23.05 7.49
CA LYS A 25 -4.91 -22.83 8.00
C LYS A 25 -3.98 -22.94 6.80
N TRP A 26 -3.31 -21.85 6.45
CA TRP A 26 -2.43 -21.78 5.29
C TRP A 26 -1.06 -22.25 5.74
N PHE A 27 -0.65 -23.44 5.28
CA PHE A 27 0.76 -23.80 5.25
C PHE A 27 1.30 -23.39 3.89
N LEU A 28 2.30 -22.50 3.88
CA LEU A 28 3.01 -22.10 2.66
C LEU A 28 3.59 -23.34 2.00
N ALA A 29 3.43 -23.46 0.67
CA ALA A 29 4.02 -24.54 -0.10
C ALA A 29 5.54 -24.47 0.02
N ASN A 30 6.17 -25.57 0.42
CA ASN A 30 7.62 -25.72 0.50
C ASN A 30 8.23 -25.48 -0.88
N GLY A 31 8.80 -24.29 -1.11
CA GLY A 31 9.41 -23.94 -2.39
C GLY A 31 9.53 -22.44 -2.68
N ILE A 32 8.83 -21.57 -1.94
CA ILE A 32 9.00 -20.13 -2.09
C ILE A 32 10.30 -19.70 -1.38
N ASN A 33 11.19 -19.04 -2.12
CA ASN A 33 12.37 -18.39 -1.57
C ASN A 33 11.93 -17.33 -0.55
N GLN A 34 12.28 -17.54 0.72
CA GLN A 34 11.91 -16.69 1.86
C GLN A 34 12.65 -15.33 1.89
N ASN A 35 13.44 -15.02 0.86
CA ASN A 35 14.02 -13.71 0.68
C ASN A 35 12.91 -12.68 0.38
N PRO A 36 13.05 -11.42 0.85
CA PRO A 36 12.00 -10.40 0.75
C PRO A 36 11.46 -10.15 -0.66
N ILE A 37 12.28 -10.38 -1.69
CA ILE A 37 11.89 -10.26 -3.10
C ILE A 37 10.86 -11.31 -3.50
N GLY A 38 11.04 -12.59 -3.12
CA GLY A 38 10.09 -13.67 -3.45
C GLY A 38 8.72 -13.49 -2.79
N ILE A 39 8.68 -12.81 -1.64
CA ILE A 39 7.43 -12.47 -0.94
C ILE A 39 6.69 -11.35 -1.66
N ILE A 40 7.41 -10.35 -2.18
CA ILE A 40 6.80 -9.27 -2.99
C ILE A 40 6.23 -9.84 -4.29
N GLU A 41 6.97 -10.72 -4.98
CA GLU A 41 6.46 -11.37 -6.18
C GLU A 41 5.18 -12.16 -5.89
N ALA A 42 5.14 -12.89 -4.77
CA ALA A 42 3.95 -13.64 -4.35
C ALA A 42 2.78 -12.74 -3.95
N ALA A 43 3.03 -11.60 -3.30
CA ALA A 43 2.00 -10.70 -2.80
C ALA A 43 1.43 -9.76 -3.89
N VAL A 44 2.31 -9.24 -4.75
CA VAL A 44 1.97 -8.21 -5.75
C VAL A 44 1.76 -8.82 -7.14
N GLY A 45 2.24 -10.03 -7.40
CA GLY A 45 2.14 -10.68 -8.73
C GLY A 45 3.07 -10.08 -9.79
N VAL A 46 4.07 -9.29 -9.37
CA VAL A 46 4.93 -8.49 -10.24
C VAL A 46 6.35 -9.05 -10.26
N SER A 47 6.95 -9.23 -11.45
CA SER A 47 8.29 -9.80 -11.61
C SER A 47 9.43 -8.87 -11.15
N GLU A 48 10.57 -9.44 -10.76
CA GLU A 48 11.78 -8.76 -10.27
C GLU A 48 12.16 -7.47 -11.05
N ASP A 49 12.08 -7.50 -12.38
CA ASP A 49 12.46 -6.36 -13.24
C ASP A 49 11.56 -5.12 -13.11
N LEU A 50 10.27 -5.32 -12.79
CA LEU A 50 9.30 -4.22 -12.68
C LEU A 50 9.31 -3.55 -11.30
N LEU A 51 9.73 -4.28 -10.26
CA LEU A 51 9.89 -3.75 -8.90
C LEU A 51 11.09 -2.79 -8.82
N ASN A 52 12.19 -3.16 -9.49
CA ASN A 52 13.41 -2.35 -9.56
C ASN A 52 13.23 -1.07 -10.39
N LEU A 53 12.35 -1.08 -11.39
CA LEU A 53 12.04 0.10 -12.21
C LEU A 53 11.32 1.21 -11.41
N ASN A 54 10.56 0.83 -10.38
CA ASN A 54 9.72 1.75 -9.59
C ASN A 54 10.35 2.20 -8.27
N GLY A 55 11.58 1.79 -7.96
CA GLY A 55 12.29 2.21 -6.75
C GLY A 55 11.73 1.64 -5.45
N MET A 56 11.11 0.46 -5.49
CA MET A 56 10.63 -0.25 -4.29
C MET A 56 11.80 -0.91 -3.55
N GLU A 57 12.12 -0.47 -2.32
CA GLU A 57 13.11 -1.13 -1.45
C GLU A 57 12.43 -2.14 -0.51
N ALA A 58 12.77 -3.42 -0.62
CA ALA A 58 12.35 -4.44 0.33
C ALA A 58 13.33 -4.50 1.51
N LYS A 59 12.86 -4.26 2.75
CA LYS A 59 13.68 -4.38 3.97
C LYS A 59 13.06 -5.40 4.92
N ASN A 60 13.89 -6.31 5.43
CA ASN A 60 13.53 -7.23 6.51
C ASN A 60 13.61 -6.49 7.85
N ASP A 61 12.58 -6.60 8.69
CA ASP A 61 12.68 -6.26 10.11
C ASP A 61 12.97 -7.55 10.90
N GLU A 62 14.26 -7.81 11.13
CA GLU A 62 14.78 -9.12 11.52
C GLU A 62 14.75 -9.39 13.04
N GLN A 63 13.93 -8.68 13.82
CA GLN A 63 14.07 -8.66 15.29
C GLN A 63 12.93 -9.25 16.13
N SER A 64 11.99 -9.99 15.55
CA SER A 64 11.07 -10.81 16.35
C SER A 64 10.52 -11.96 15.53
N GLY A 65 10.31 -13.14 16.13
CA GLY A 65 9.73 -14.33 15.48
C GLY A 65 8.25 -14.17 15.11
N ILE A 66 7.94 -13.10 14.39
CA ILE A 66 6.61 -12.60 14.02
C ILE A 66 6.57 -12.51 12.48
N SER A 67 5.41 -12.81 11.91
CA SER A 67 5.09 -12.79 10.47
C SER A 67 5.90 -11.75 9.66
N GLN A 68 6.62 -12.21 8.63
CA GLN A 68 7.42 -11.36 7.76
C GLN A 68 6.53 -10.28 7.14
N THR A 69 6.78 -9.02 7.52
CA THR A 69 6.05 -7.87 6.96
C THR A 69 6.94 -7.16 5.95
N VAL A 70 6.43 -6.97 4.75
CA VAL A 70 7.13 -6.30 3.65
C VAL A 70 6.71 -4.84 3.60
N ILE A 71 7.66 -3.93 3.38
CA ILE A 71 7.35 -2.51 3.19
C ILE A 71 7.48 -2.17 1.71
N VAL A 72 6.48 -1.51 1.14
CA VAL A 72 6.48 -1.02 -0.25
C VAL A 72 6.32 0.50 -0.29
N GLY A 73 6.98 1.14 -1.25
CA GLY A 73 7.11 2.60 -1.38
C GLY A 73 8.53 3.09 -1.03
N PRO A 74 8.71 4.37 -0.68
CA PRO A 74 7.67 5.40 -0.55
C PRO A 74 7.20 5.96 -1.89
N TRP A 75 5.92 6.35 -1.98
CA TRP A 75 5.39 7.20 -3.05
C TRP A 75 5.27 8.63 -2.55
N GLY A 76 5.82 9.59 -3.32
CA GLY A 76 5.81 11.00 -2.98
C GLY A 76 7.20 11.62 -3.04
N ALA A 77 7.46 12.59 -2.17
CA ALA A 77 8.79 13.19 -2.02
C ALA A 77 9.83 12.13 -1.64
N LYS A 78 11.07 12.30 -2.11
CA LYS A 78 12.19 11.52 -1.60
C LYS A 78 12.49 11.98 -0.17
N VAL A 79 12.76 11.03 0.73
CA VAL A 79 12.99 11.26 2.16
C VAL A 79 14.06 12.34 2.44
N SER A 80 15.08 12.46 1.58
CA SER A 80 16.14 13.49 1.71
C SER A 80 15.70 14.90 1.32
N THR A 81 14.55 15.06 0.66
CA THR A 81 14.03 16.34 0.16
C THR A 81 12.85 16.88 0.97
N SER A 82 12.26 16.06 1.84
CA SER A 82 11.16 16.45 2.74
C SER A 82 11.71 17.04 4.04
N SER A 83 12.41 18.18 3.99
CA SER A 83 12.98 18.81 5.19
C SER A 83 11.94 19.41 6.14
N ASN A 84 10.67 19.50 5.71
CA ASN A 84 9.63 20.26 6.40
C ASN A 84 8.49 19.39 6.96
N GLY A 85 8.45 18.10 6.63
CA GLY A 85 7.41 17.19 7.09
C GLY A 85 7.78 16.45 8.37
N LYS A 86 6.79 16.09 9.18
CA LYS A 86 6.96 15.20 10.33
C LYS A 86 6.77 13.76 9.87
N ALA A 87 7.84 12.97 9.94
CA ALA A 87 7.77 11.54 9.68
C ALA A 87 6.87 10.84 10.72
N PHE A 88 6.14 9.84 10.26
CA PHE A 88 5.30 8.96 11.07
C PHE A 88 5.47 7.51 10.64
N ASP A 89 5.27 6.60 11.58
CA ASP A 89 5.30 5.16 11.35
C ASP A 89 4.32 4.51 12.32
N ASP A 90 3.20 4.00 11.83
CA ASP A 90 2.21 3.32 12.67
C ASP A 90 2.65 1.88 13.01
N GLY A 91 3.61 1.32 12.26
CA GLY A 91 3.95 -0.10 12.32
C GLY A 91 2.94 -1.00 11.61
N ALA A 92 3.03 -2.29 11.88
CA ALA A 92 2.20 -3.34 11.26
C ALA A 92 1.17 -3.92 12.25
N PHE A 93 -0.02 -4.22 11.74
CA PHE A 93 -1.17 -4.72 12.49
C PHE A 93 -1.75 -5.98 11.84
N THR A 94 -2.99 -6.37 12.15
CA THR A 94 -3.66 -7.53 11.55
C THR A 94 -4.67 -7.17 10.46
N GLY A 95 -4.93 -5.88 10.24
CA GLY A 95 -5.77 -5.40 9.14
C GLY A 95 -6.20 -3.94 9.30
N ILE A 96 -7.08 -3.48 8.41
CA ILE A 96 -7.61 -2.11 8.38
C ILE A 96 -9.12 -2.15 8.56
N ARG A 97 -9.65 -1.34 9.48
CA ARG A 97 -11.10 -1.19 9.72
C ARG A 97 -11.64 0.12 9.18
N GLU A 98 -10.88 1.20 9.35
CA GLU A 98 -11.28 2.53 8.89
C GLU A 98 -10.07 3.36 8.48
N ILE A 99 -10.22 4.12 7.38
CA ILE A 99 -9.26 5.16 6.99
C ILE A 99 -9.98 6.51 7.07
N ASN A 100 -9.41 7.42 7.85
CA ASN A 100 -9.81 8.82 7.88
C ASN A 100 -8.71 9.63 7.21
N LEU A 101 -9.05 10.38 6.16
CA LEU A 101 -8.13 11.27 5.49
C LEU A 101 -8.79 12.61 5.24
N SER A 102 -8.00 13.62 4.91
CA SER A 102 -8.52 14.88 4.42
C SER A 102 -7.83 15.28 3.12
N TYR A 103 -8.55 16.00 2.26
CA TYR A 103 -8.02 16.42 0.96
C TYR A 103 -8.51 17.80 0.57
N ASN A 104 -7.75 18.48 -0.27
CA ASN A 104 -8.14 19.74 -0.88
C ASN A 104 -8.07 19.59 -2.41
N LYS A 105 -9.14 20.01 -3.10
CA LYS A 105 -9.33 19.82 -4.55
C LYS A 105 -8.39 20.68 -5.42
N GLU A 106 -7.64 21.59 -4.83
CA GLU A 106 -6.68 22.44 -5.52
C GLU A 106 -5.23 22.02 -5.24
N THR A 107 -4.99 21.36 -4.10
CA THR A 107 -3.64 21.02 -3.63
C THR A 107 -3.42 19.51 -3.56
N ALA A 108 -3.60 18.89 -2.39
CA ALA A 108 -3.18 17.52 -2.11
C ALA A 108 -3.91 16.92 -0.89
N ILE A 109 -3.47 15.73 -0.46
CA ILE A 109 -3.89 15.08 0.79
C ILE A 109 -3.30 15.84 1.99
N GLY A 110 -4.10 16.08 3.02
CA GLY A 110 -3.72 16.87 4.19
C GLY A 110 -3.47 16.02 5.44
N ASP A 111 -4.52 15.37 5.94
CA ASP A 111 -4.48 14.53 7.14
C ASP A 111 -4.63 13.05 6.78
N PHE A 112 -4.08 12.18 7.63
CA PHE A 112 -4.21 10.73 7.51
C PHE A 112 -4.25 10.06 8.88
N GLN A 113 -5.23 9.20 9.11
CA GLN A 113 -5.39 8.40 10.31
C GLN A 113 -6.04 7.07 9.95
N VAL A 114 -5.60 5.99 10.57
CA VAL A 114 -6.18 4.66 10.36
C VAL A 114 -6.65 4.07 11.69
N VAL A 115 -7.81 3.43 11.67
CA VAL A 115 -8.22 2.48 12.71
C VAL A 115 -7.89 1.10 12.19
N TYR A 116 -6.88 0.49 12.79
CA TYR A 116 -6.42 -0.84 12.46
C TYR A 116 -7.25 -1.90 13.17
N ASP A 117 -7.20 -3.12 12.65
CA ASP A 117 -7.51 -4.31 13.44
C ASP A 117 -6.23 -4.77 14.14
N LEU A 118 -6.32 -5.09 15.43
CA LEU A 118 -5.28 -5.74 16.20
C LEU A 118 -5.89 -6.96 16.90
N ASN A 119 -5.70 -8.14 16.31
CA ASN A 119 -6.20 -9.42 16.80
C ASN A 119 -7.72 -9.43 17.03
N GLY A 120 -8.48 -8.88 16.09
CA GLY A 120 -9.95 -8.83 16.15
C GLY A 120 -10.52 -7.64 16.93
N SER A 121 -9.68 -6.81 17.56
CA SER A 121 -10.09 -5.59 18.26
C SER A 121 -9.63 -4.33 17.51
N PRO A 122 -10.41 -3.23 17.52
CA PRO A 122 -9.99 -1.99 16.88
C PRO A 122 -8.82 -1.35 17.64
N TYR A 123 -7.80 -0.91 16.90
CA TYR A 123 -6.69 -0.10 17.40
C TYR A 123 -6.71 1.27 16.69
N VAL A 124 -6.88 2.35 17.45
CA VAL A 124 -6.93 3.70 16.90
C VAL A 124 -5.50 4.21 16.71
N GLY A 125 -5.05 4.28 15.45
CA GLY A 125 -3.76 4.86 15.10
C GLY A 125 -3.70 6.36 15.41
N GLN A 126 -2.48 6.88 15.52
CA GLN A 126 -2.26 8.31 15.73
C GLN A 126 -2.85 9.10 14.56
N ASN A 127 -3.42 10.27 14.86
CA ASN A 127 -3.89 11.18 13.82
C ASN A 127 -2.71 12.02 13.29
N HIS A 128 -2.28 11.75 12.06
CA HIS A 128 -1.22 12.47 11.38
C HIS A 128 -1.82 13.67 10.66
N LYS A 129 -1.59 14.86 11.19
CA LYS A 129 -2.25 16.10 10.74
C LYS A 129 -1.35 17.01 9.94
N SER A 130 -1.94 17.65 8.94
CA SER A 130 -1.33 18.78 8.23
C SER A 130 -1.08 19.96 9.18
N PHE A 131 -0.04 20.74 8.89
CA PHE A 131 0.23 22.00 9.59
C PHE A 131 -0.72 23.14 9.17
N ILE A 132 -1.52 22.95 8.11
CA ILE A 132 -2.51 23.91 7.63
C ILE A 132 -3.92 23.31 7.67
N THR A 133 -4.93 24.18 7.55
CA THR A 133 -6.35 23.81 7.54
C THR A 133 -6.95 24.01 6.14
N GLY A 134 -8.26 23.77 5.97
CA GLY A 134 -8.94 23.93 4.68
C GLY A 134 -9.02 22.65 3.83
N PHE A 135 -8.87 21.49 4.48
CA PHE A 135 -9.11 20.19 3.86
C PHE A 135 -10.53 19.69 4.15
N THR A 136 -11.10 18.96 3.20
CA THR A 136 -12.38 18.25 3.35
C THR A 136 -12.10 16.88 3.97
N PRO A 137 -12.64 16.56 5.16
CA PRO A 137 -12.45 15.26 5.78
C PRO A 137 -13.28 14.18 5.07
N VAL A 138 -12.75 12.97 5.03
CA VAL A 138 -13.37 11.77 4.49
C VAL A 138 -13.14 10.62 5.45
N LYS A 139 -14.20 9.83 5.66
CA LYS A 139 -14.17 8.58 6.41
C LYS A 139 -14.48 7.43 5.47
N ILE A 140 -13.59 6.45 5.43
CA ILE A 140 -13.69 5.19 4.70
C ILE A 140 -13.82 4.09 5.74
N SER A 141 -15.05 3.73 6.11
CA SER A 141 -15.30 2.58 6.98
C SER A 141 -15.42 1.33 6.11
N LEU A 142 -14.59 0.33 6.38
CA LEU A 142 -14.61 -0.97 5.70
C LEU A 142 -15.49 -1.94 6.49
N ASP A 143 -16.21 -2.81 5.78
CA ASP A 143 -16.93 -3.94 6.36
C ASP A 143 -15.96 -5.09 6.75
N PHE A 144 -15.00 -4.78 7.63
CA PHE A 144 -13.96 -5.71 8.09
C PHE A 144 -14.59 -6.88 8.88
N PRO A 145 -14.16 -8.14 8.65
CA PRO A 145 -13.04 -8.55 7.79
C PRO A 145 -13.41 -8.89 6.34
N SER A 146 -14.69 -8.77 5.98
CA SER A 146 -15.18 -9.19 4.65
C SER A 146 -14.85 -8.21 3.53
N GLU A 147 -14.57 -6.95 3.86
CA GLU A 147 -14.07 -5.93 2.95
C GLU A 147 -12.61 -5.58 3.27
N TYR A 148 -11.73 -5.68 2.29
CA TYR A 148 -10.31 -5.39 2.40
C TYR A 148 -9.78 -4.74 1.12
N ILE A 149 -8.70 -3.98 1.25
CA ILE A 149 -8.10 -3.23 0.14
C ILE A 149 -7.34 -4.19 -0.78
N MET A 150 -7.63 -4.11 -2.08
CA MET A 150 -6.96 -4.87 -3.13
C MET A 150 -6.05 -4.01 -4.00
N GLU A 151 -6.25 -2.70 -4.00
CA GLU A 151 -5.41 -1.78 -4.76
C GLU A 151 -5.43 -0.40 -4.11
N VAL A 152 -4.25 0.22 -4.00
CA VAL A 152 -4.09 1.63 -3.66
C VAL A 152 -3.46 2.32 -4.84
N SER A 153 -4.09 3.40 -5.30
CA SER A 153 -3.58 4.20 -6.42
C SER A 153 -3.76 5.69 -6.15
N GLY A 154 -3.08 6.52 -6.93
CA GLY A 154 -3.08 7.95 -6.69
C GLY A 154 -2.16 8.70 -7.63
N TYR A 155 -1.94 9.98 -7.30
CA TYR A 155 -1.02 10.84 -8.02
C TYR A 155 -0.05 11.51 -7.05
N THR A 156 1.19 11.65 -7.48
CA THR A 156 2.19 12.52 -6.85
C THR A 156 2.47 13.72 -7.75
N GLY A 157 2.87 14.85 -7.20
CA GLY A 157 3.15 16.02 -8.01
C GLY A 157 3.57 17.23 -7.21
N ASN A 158 3.99 18.28 -7.92
CA ASN A 158 4.44 19.52 -7.32
C ASN A 158 3.25 20.34 -6.77
N VAL A 159 3.34 20.77 -5.52
CA VAL A 159 2.49 21.80 -4.92
C VAL A 159 3.40 22.78 -4.19
N SER A 160 3.38 24.05 -4.61
CA SER A 160 4.21 25.13 -4.04
C SER A 160 5.71 24.80 -3.94
N GLY A 161 6.26 24.08 -4.93
CA GLY A 161 7.67 23.70 -4.94
C GLY A 161 7.98 22.34 -4.30
N TYR A 162 7.02 21.68 -3.66
CA TYR A 162 7.21 20.40 -2.97
C TYR A 162 6.53 19.26 -3.74
N VAL A 163 7.21 18.11 -3.88
CA VAL A 163 6.58 16.88 -4.40
C VAL A 163 5.79 16.25 -3.27
N VAL A 164 4.49 16.04 -3.47
CA VAL A 164 3.56 15.52 -2.46
C VAL A 164 2.57 14.52 -3.06
N VAL A 165 1.89 13.77 -2.21
CA VAL A 165 0.77 12.89 -2.60
C VAL A 165 -0.47 13.73 -2.85
N ARG A 166 -0.78 13.96 -4.12
CA ARG A 166 -1.87 14.83 -4.56
C ARG A 166 -3.23 14.16 -4.52
N SER A 167 -3.29 12.84 -4.73
CA SER A 167 -4.54 12.09 -4.58
C SER A 167 -4.33 10.65 -4.15
N LEU A 168 -5.39 10.08 -3.58
CA LEU A 168 -5.49 8.68 -3.18
C LEU A 168 -6.83 8.09 -3.59
N THR A 169 -6.80 6.83 -4.02
CA THR A 169 -7.94 5.98 -4.33
C THR A 169 -7.70 4.62 -3.67
N PHE A 170 -8.70 4.13 -2.95
CA PHE A 170 -8.67 2.82 -2.31
C PHE A 170 -9.72 1.93 -2.96
N LYS A 171 -9.28 0.88 -3.64
CA LYS A 171 -10.18 -0.13 -4.21
C LYS A 171 -10.16 -1.36 -3.32
N THR A 172 -11.35 -1.78 -2.91
CA THR A 172 -11.56 -2.98 -2.11
C THR A 172 -12.10 -4.10 -3.01
N ASN A 173 -12.22 -5.29 -2.44
CA ASN A 173 -12.95 -6.40 -3.05
C ASN A 173 -14.46 -6.12 -3.22
N LYS A 174 -15.00 -5.03 -2.66
CA LYS A 174 -16.43 -4.66 -2.76
C LYS A 174 -16.69 -3.42 -3.61
N LYS A 175 -15.85 -2.39 -3.51
CA LYS A 175 -16.08 -1.09 -4.17
C LYS A 175 -14.82 -0.23 -4.21
N THR A 176 -14.93 0.95 -4.80
CA THR A 176 -13.85 1.94 -4.88
C THR A 176 -14.21 3.19 -4.09
N TYR A 177 -13.25 3.68 -3.31
CA TYR A 177 -13.31 4.92 -2.54
C TYR A 177 -12.33 5.93 -3.15
N GLY A 178 -12.84 7.07 -3.61
CA GLY A 178 -12.06 8.12 -4.25
C GLY A 178 -12.37 8.28 -5.74
N PRO A 179 -11.52 8.99 -6.51
CA PRO A 179 -10.27 9.61 -6.05
C PRO A 179 -10.54 10.79 -5.10
N TYR A 180 -9.70 10.91 -4.07
CA TYR A 180 -9.68 12.06 -3.15
C TYR A 180 -8.46 12.92 -3.45
N GLY A 181 -8.63 14.24 -3.61
CA GLY A 181 -7.57 15.16 -3.97
C GLY A 181 -7.54 15.50 -5.47
N VAL A 182 -6.34 15.75 -6.00
CA VAL A 182 -6.11 16.17 -7.39
C VAL A 182 -5.50 15.03 -8.20
N THR A 183 -6.19 14.58 -9.24
CA THR A 183 -5.73 13.54 -10.17
C THR A 183 -4.85 14.14 -11.27
N SER A 184 -3.74 14.76 -10.87
CA SER A 184 -2.77 15.39 -11.78
C SER A 184 -1.35 15.23 -11.24
N GLY A 185 -0.40 15.03 -12.16
CA GLY A 185 1.00 14.70 -11.87
C GLY A 185 1.36 13.29 -12.32
N THR A 186 2.25 12.63 -11.59
CA THR A 186 2.70 11.27 -11.89
C THR A 186 1.80 10.26 -11.17
N PRO A 187 1.06 9.40 -11.90
CA PRO A 187 0.24 8.38 -11.29
C PRO A 187 1.10 7.29 -10.64
N PHE A 188 0.54 6.66 -9.61
CA PHE A 188 1.05 5.40 -9.06
C PHE A 188 -0.11 4.47 -8.76
N ASN A 189 0.14 3.17 -8.80
CA ASN A 189 -0.80 2.15 -8.36
C ASN A 189 -0.04 0.94 -7.80
N LEU A 190 -0.61 0.33 -6.77
CA LEU A 190 -0.17 -0.92 -6.18
C LEU A 190 -1.37 -1.87 -6.15
N PRO A 191 -1.54 -2.73 -7.16
CA PRO A 191 -2.45 -3.87 -7.07
C PRO A 191 -1.86 -4.92 -6.11
N ILE A 192 -2.71 -5.60 -5.35
CA ILE A 192 -2.35 -6.66 -4.41
C ILE A 192 -3.10 -7.91 -4.83
N GLU A 193 -2.37 -8.91 -5.31
CA GLU A 193 -2.95 -10.19 -5.72
C GLU A 193 -3.11 -11.12 -4.51
N ASN A 194 -2.10 -11.18 -3.64
CA ASN A 194 -2.12 -11.96 -2.40
C ASN A 194 -1.61 -11.14 -1.21
N GLY A 195 -2.20 -11.37 -0.04
CA GLY A 195 -1.87 -10.64 1.18
C GLY A 195 -2.71 -9.38 1.40
N LEU A 196 -2.37 -8.61 2.43
CA LEU A 196 -3.13 -7.48 2.94
C LEU A 196 -2.22 -6.31 3.28
N ILE A 197 -2.73 -5.09 3.12
CA ILE A 197 -2.14 -3.91 3.76
C ILE A 197 -2.49 -3.94 5.24
N VAL A 198 -1.46 -3.88 6.08
CA VAL A 198 -1.59 -4.00 7.53
C VAL A 198 -1.01 -2.81 8.29
N GLY A 199 -0.51 -1.79 7.60
CA GLY A 199 0.14 -0.65 8.25
C GLY A 199 0.56 0.43 7.27
N PHE A 200 0.76 1.64 7.78
CA PHE A 200 1.23 2.78 7.01
C PHE A 200 2.35 3.53 7.73
N LYS A 201 3.27 4.08 6.95
CA LYS A 201 4.27 5.06 7.41
C LYS A 201 4.43 6.15 6.36
N GLY A 202 4.96 7.30 6.73
CA GLY A 202 5.11 8.41 5.80
C GLY A 202 5.65 9.68 6.43
N SER A 203 5.36 10.81 5.79
CA SER A 203 5.66 12.15 6.32
C SER A 203 4.53 13.11 5.97
N ILE A 204 4.10 13.92 6.94
CA ILE A 204 3.13 15.00 6.73
C ILE A 204 3.71 16.33 7.20
N GLY A 205 3.75 17.31 6.29
CA GLY A 205 4.00 18.72 6.56
C GLY A 205 2.75 19.55 6.31
N TYR A 206 2.78 20.40 5.28
CA TYR A 206 1.56 21.05 4.77
C TYR A 206 0.63 20.07 4.05
N TRP A 207 1.19 19.03 3.45
CA TRP A 207 0.48 17.94 2.80
C TRP A 207 1.14 16.62 3.15
N LEU A 208 0.54 15.51 2.75
CA LEU A 208 1.19 14.21 2.77
C LEU A 208 2.36 14.21 1.78
N ASP A 209 3.58 14.28 2.28
CA ASP A 209 4.79 14.38 1.46
C ASP A 209 5.05 13.05 0.75
N TYR A 210 5.04 11.96 1.52
CA TYR A 210 5.18 10.60 1.03
C TYR A 210 4.54 9.59 1.97
N PHE A 211 4.29 8.38 1.47
CA PHE A 211 3.86 7.26 2.28
C PHE A 211 4.37 5.91 1.74
N SER A 212 4.47 4.94 2.64
CA SER A 212 4.75 3.53 2.39
C SER A 212 3.71 2.67 3.08
N MET A 213 3.56 1.43 2.63
CA MET A 213 2.60 0.47 3.17
C MET A 213 3.32 -0.77 3.68
N TYR A 214 2.85 -1.30 4.80
CA TYR A 214 3.21 -2.61 5.31
C TYR A 214 2.27 -3.66 4.71
N LEU A 215 2.84 -4.71 4.12
CA LEU A 215 2.13 -5.84 3.53
C LEU A 215 2.43 -7.11 4.34
N SER A 216 1.40 -7.91 4.61
CA SER A 216 1.53 -9.21 5.26
C SER A 216 0.66 -10.26 4.56
N LEU A 217 1.03 -11.53 4.69
CA LEU A 217 0.31 -12.68 4.14
C LEU A 217 -0.73 -13.24 5.11
#